data_AF-A0A452J044-F1
#
_entry.id   AF-A0A452J044-F1
#
_cell.length_a   1.000
_cell.length_b   1.000
_cell.length_c   1.000
_cell.angle_alpha   90.00
_cell.angle_beta   90.00
_cell.angle_gamma   90.00
#
_symmetry.space_group_name_H-M   'P 1'
#
loop_
_entity.id
_entity.type
_entity.pdbx_description
1 polymer ?
#
loop_
_entity_poly.entity_id
_entity_poly.type
_entity_poly.pdbx_seq_one_letter_code
_entity_poly.pdbx_strand_id
1 'polypeptide(L)'
;MDSLFKPSVLSVIAGVACGVCLGWGIRGRFFRPSRAKTPVFANELGNEASIMGESGEYKMVLIVRNDLKMGKGKVAAQCSHAAVSAYKQVQRRNPELLKQWEYCGQPKVVLKAPNEESLVQLLVDAKQLGLTKLFASLLKHWPAEFQGFIFVQLTLV
;
A
#
# COMPACT_ATOMS: atom_id res chain seq x y z
N MET A 1 16.61 60.99 22.94
CA MET A 1 16.16 59.59 22.73
C MET A 1 16.07 59.38 21.22
N ASP A 2 17.18 59.39 20.48
CA ASP A 2 17.15 59.66 19.02
C ASP A 2 18.01 58.69 18.19
N SER A 3 18.27 57.50 18.72
CA SER A 3 19.08 56.48 18.03
C SER A 3 18.25 55.50 17.18
N LEU A 4 16.92 55.64 17.16
CA LEU A 4 16.00 54.61 16.66
C LEU A 4 15.57 54.75 15.19
N PHE A 5 15.93 55.84 14.49
CA PHE A 5 15.43 56.13 13.13
C PHE A 5 16.52 56.33 12.08
N LYS A 6 17.46 55.38 11.97
CA LYS A 6 18.33 55.31 10.78
C LYS A 6 17.60 54.53 9.67
N PRO A 7 17.59 55.03 8.41
CA PRO A 7 16.84 54.42 7.30
C PRO A 7 17.26 52.98 7.00
N SER A 8 18.50 52.62 7.32
CA SER A 8 19.03 51.25 7.22
C SER A 8 18.43 50.29 8.25
N VAL A 9 18.08 50.77 9.44
CA VAL A 9 17.47 49.93 10.49
C VAL A 9 15.99 49.71 10.19
N LEU A 10 15.32 50.73 9.62
CA LEU A 10 13.93 50.63 9.18
C LEU A 10 13.74 49.61 8.06
N SER A 11 14.66 49.53 7.08
CA SER A 11 14.56 48.56 5.99
C SER A 11 14.80 47.12 6.46
N VAL A 12 15.70 46.91 7.42
CA VAL A 12 15.93 45.60 8.04
C VAL A 12 14.70 45.17 8.85
N ILE A 13 14.13 46.06 9.66
CA ILE A 13 12.92 45.76 10.44
C ILE A 13 11.74 45.46 9.51
N ALA A 14 11.54 46.24 8.44
CA ALA A 14 10.49 46.00 7.46
C ALA A 14 10.68 44.67 6.71
N GLY A 15 11.92 44.32 6.35
CA GLY A 15 12.25 43.04 5.70
C GLY A 15 12.00 41.83 6.61
N VAL A 16 12.42 41.91 7.87
CA VAL A 16 12.17 40.85 8.87
C VAL A 16 10.67 40.70 9.15
N ALA A 17 9.94 41.81 9.31
CA ALA A 17 8.49 41.78 9.53
C ALA A 17 7.75 41.14 8.33
N CYS A 18 8.09 41.52 7.10
CA CYS A 18 7.48 40.95 5.90
C CYS A 18 7.80 39.44 5.76
N GLY A 19 9.05 39.03 6.02
CA GLY A 19 9.46 37.63 5.98
C GLY A 19 8.76 36.74 7.02
N VAL A 20 8.56 37.25 8.24
CA VAL A 20 7.83 36.52 9.30
C VAL A 20 6.33 36.40 8.95
N CYS A 21 5.71 37.45 8.43
CA CYS A 21 4.30 37.44 8.02
C CYS A 21 4.04 36.46 6.86
N LEU A 22 4.89 36.47 5.84
CA LEU A 22 4.79 35.53 4.71
C LEU A 22 5.11 34.09 5.16
N GLY A 23 6.09 33.92 6.05
CA GLY A 23 6.45 32.62 6.63
C GLY A 23 5.32 32.00 7.46
N TRP A 24 4.62 32.79 8.28
CA TRP A 24 3.46 32.31 9.06
C TRP A 24 2.23 32.05 8.18
N GLY A 25 2.01 32.86 7.13
CA GLY A 25 0.92 32.64 6.17
C GLY A 25 1.07 31.34 5.35
N ILE A 26 2.30 30.98 4.96
CA ILE A 26 2.58 29.75 4.20
C ILE A 26 2.59 28.52 5.13
N ARG A 27 3.01 28.66 6.39
CA ARG A 27 3.02 27.57 7.39
C ARG A 27 1.61 27.13 7.77
N GLY A 28 0.62 28.02 7.77
CA GLY A 28 -0.78 27.69 8.05
C GLY A 28 -1.50 26.89 6.95
N ARG A 29 -1.02 26.91 5.71
CA ARG A 29 -1.64 26.19 4.57
C ARG A 29 -0.99 24.84 4.23
N PHE A 30 0.29 24.64 4.59
CA PHE A 30 1.00 23.39 4.30
C PHE A 30 1.41 22.56 5.53
N PHE A 31 1.48 23.15 6.73
CA PHE A 31 1.77 22.42 7.96
C PHE A 31 0.54 22.44 8.86
N ARG A 32 -0.42 21.58 8.54
CA ARG A 32 -1.38 21.08 9.53
C ARG A 32 -0.58 20.18 10.48
N PRO A 33 -0.33 20.54 11.75
CA PRO A 33 0.18 19.55 12.69
C PRO A 33 -0.95 18.52 12.83
N SER A 34 -0.76 17.34 12.24
CA SER A 34 -1.56 16.19 12.67
C SER A 34 -1.36 16.09 14.17
N ARG A 35 -2.44 16.26 14.93
CA ARG A 35 -2.46 16.09 16.37
C ARG A 35 -1.85 14.72 16.64
N ALA A 36 -0.61 14.70 17.12
CA ALA A 36 0.03 13.50 17.59
C ALA A 36 -0.82 12.97 18.76
N LYS A 37 -1.62 11.94 18.48
CA LYS A 37 -2.15 11.07 19.51
C LYS A 37 -1.01 10.13 19.89
N THR A 38 -0.40 10.39 21.03
CA THR A 38 0.50 9.46 21.73
C THR A 38 -0.20 8.10 21.87
N PRO A 39 0.51 6.98 21.66
CA PRO A 39 -0.09 5.65 21.62
C PRO A 39 -0.40 5.19 23.04
N VAL A 40 -1.67 5.30 23.43
CA VAL A 40 -2.25 4.45 24.46
C VAL A 40 -3.23 3.58 23.72
N PHE A 41 -2.78 2.40 23.26
CA PHE A 41 -3.59 1.20 22.99
C PHE A 41 -2.67 0.12 22.40
N ALA A 42 -1.66 -0.28 23.18
CA ALA A 42 -0.87 -1.49 22.94
C ALA A 42 -1.64 -2.78 23.26
N ASN A 43 -2.96 -2.69 23.49
CA ASN A 43 -3.82 -3.84 23.84
C ASN A 43 -5.01 -4.04 22.88
N GLU A 44 -5.13 -3.23 21.82
CA GLU A 44 -6.20 -3.34 20.79
C GLU A 44 -5.70 -3.99 19.50
N LEU A 45 -4.49 -4.58 19.48
CA LEU A 45 -4.05 -5.41 18.35
C LEU A 45 -4.69 -6.81 18.38
N GLY A 46 -5.26 -7.21 19.53
CA GLY A 46 -5.93 -8.49 19.69
C GLY A 46 -7.39 -8.52 19.19
N ASN A 47 -8.05 -7.36 19.08
CA ASN A 47 -9.50 -7.30 18.84
C ASN A 47 -9.91 -6.84 17.43
N GLU A 48 -9.03 -6.14 16.70
CA GLU A 48 -9.27 -5.81 15.28
C GLU A 48 -9.17 -7.06 14.38
N ALA A 49 -8.43 -8.09 14.83
CA ALA A 49 -8.43 -9.42 14.21
C ALA A 49 -9.74 -10.19 14.48
N SER A 50 -10.59 -9.72 15.42
CA SER A 50 -11.85 -10.36 15.81
C SER A 50 -13.07 -9.80 15.07
N ILE A 51 -12.93 -8.65 14.39
CA ILE A 51 -13.96 -8.13 13.46
C ILE A 51 -13.95 -8.90 12.13
N MET A 52 -12.88 -9.65 11.90
CA MET A 52 -12.70 -10.60 10.82
C MET A 52 -13.32 -11.95 11.25
N GLY A 53 -14.65 -12.03 11.14
CA GLY A 53 -15.45 -13.12 11.67
C GLY A 53 -15.11 -14.48 11.08
N GLU A 54 -15.32 -15.53 11.88
CA GLU A 54 -15.17 -16.97 11.59
C GLU A 54 -16.04 -17.53 10.43
N SER A 55 -16.37 -16.72 9.42
CA SER A 55 -16.94 -17.18 8.16
C SER A 55 -15.93 -16.97 7.03
N GLY A 56 -15.21 -18.04 6.66
CA GLY A 56 -14.23 -18.14 5.56
C GLY A 56 -13.97 -16.87 4.77
N GLU A 57 -12.89 -16.18 5.09
CA GLU A 57 -12.61 -14.83 4.62
C GLU A 57 -11.93 -14.85 3.25
N TYR A 58 -12.50 -14.08 2.32
CA TYR A 58 -11.87 -13.87 1.02
C TYR A 58 -10.66 -12.97 1.19
N LYS A 59 -9.50 -13.39 0.68
CA LYS A 59 -8.29 -12.57 0.65
C LYS A 59 -7.48 -12.71 -0.62
N MET A 60 -6.75 -11.65 -0.96
CA MET A 60 -5.79 -11.63 -2.05
C MET A 60 -4.39 -11.87 -1.48
N VAL A 61 -3.73 -12.92 -1.93
CA VAL A 61 -2.36 -13.24 -1.58
C VAL A 61 -1.45 -12.88 -2.75
N LEU A 62 -0.43 -12.07 -2.47
CA LEU A 62 0.58 -11.60 -3.40
C LEU A 62 1.92 -12.21 -2.97
N ILE A 63 2.51 -13.07 -3.79
CA ILE A 63 3.79 -13.73 -3.45
C ILE A 63 4.89 -13.14 -4.32
N VAL A 64 5.92 -12.60 -3.65
CA VAL A 64 7.01 -11.87 -4.27
C VAL A 64 8.28 -12.69 -4.19
N ARG A 65 9.00 -12.78 -5.32
CA ARG A 65 10.30 -13.45 -5.37
C ARG A 65 11.39 -12.67 -4.64
N ASN A 66 12.13 -13.36 -3.77
CA ASN A 66 13.17 -12.80 -2.92
C ASN A 66 14.58 -12.91 -3.52
N ASP A 67 14.80 -13.82 -4.47
CA ASP A 67 16.04 -13.98 -5.24
C ASP A 67 16.34 -12.78 -6.15
N LEU A 68 15.29 -12.09 -6.63
CA LEU A 68 15.41 -10.92 -7.52
C LEU A 68 15.90 -9.64 -6.82
N LYS A 69 16.15 -9.70 -5.50
CA LYS A 69 16.67 -8.59 -4.65
C LYS A 69 16.03 -7.23 -4.92
N MET A 70 14.72 -7.21 -5.16
CA MET A 70 13.99 -5.98 -5.43
C MET A 70 13.97 -5.07 -4.19
N GLY A 71 14.23 -3.77 -4.39
CA GLY A 71 14.02 -2.76 -3.35
C GLY A 71 12.55 -2.64 -2.96
N LYS A 72 12.28 -2.18 -1.73
CA LYS A 72 10.93 -2.07 -1.15
C LYS A 72 9.95 -1.30 -2.06
N GLY A 73 10.41 -0.22 -2.68
CA GLY A 73 9.60 0.57 -3.62
C GLY A 73 9.21 -0.20 -4.89
N LYS A 74 10.14 -0.96 -5.47
CA LYS A 74 9.86 -1.81 -6.64
C LYS A 74 8.86 -2.91 -6.27
N VAL A 75 9.03 -3.54 -5.10
CA VAL A 75 8.07 -4.53 -4.58
C VAL A 75 6.68 -3.93 -4.43
N ALA A 76 6.56 -2.77 -3.79
CA ALA A 76 5.27 -2.11 -3.59
C ALA A 76 4.57 -1.77 -4.93
N ALA A 77 5.32 -1.23 -5.89
CA ALA A 77 4.80 -0.95 -7.23
C ALA A 77 4.28 -2.22 -7.91
N GLN A 78 5.09 -3.29 -7.92
CA GLN A 78 4.71 -4.56 -8.52
C GLN A 78 3.46 -5.16 -7.85
N CYS A 79 3.40 -5.18 -6.52
CA CYS A 79 2.23 -5.67 -5.78
C CYS A 79 0.97 -4.87 -6.13
N SER A 80 1.07 -3.55 -6.24
CA SER A 80 -0.05 -2.65 -6.57
C SER A 80 -0.57 -2.93 -7.98
N HIS A 81 0.35 -3.03 -8.93
CA HIS A 81 0.09 -3.40 -10.31
C HIS A 81 -0.61 -4.77 -10.41
N ALA A 82 -0.07 -5.78 -9.72
CA ALA A 82 -0.60 -7.12 -9.73
C ALA A 82 -2.01 -7.19 -9.10
N ALA A 83 -2.25 -6.44 -8.02
CA ALA A 83 -3.55 -6.36 -7.36
C ALA A 83 -4.63 -5.74 -8.26
N VAL A 84 -4.34 -4.63 -8.93
CA VAL A 84 -5.29 -3.98 -9.87
C VAL A 84 -5.60 -4.89 -11.06
N SER A 85 -4.59 -5.59 -11.57
CA SER A 85 -4.77 -6.53 -12.68
C SER A 85 -5.55 -7.78 -12.29
N ALA A 86 -5.36 -8.27 -11.06
CA ALA A 86 -6.20 -9.33 -10.50
C ALA A 86 -7.64 -8.84 -10.34
N TYR A 87 -7.86 -7.69 -9.71
CA TYR A 87 -9.18 -7.05 -9.56
C TYR A 87 -9.95 -7.00 -10.88
N LYS A 88 -9.34 -6.43 -11.93
CA LYS A 88 -9.97 -6.31 -13.26
C LYS A 88 -10.32 -7.66 -13.89
N GLN A 89 -9.58 -8.72 -13.57
CA GLN A 89 -9.89 -10.06 -14.05
C GLN A 89 -11.01 -10.71 -13.25
N VAL A 90 -11.00 -10.60 -11.92
CA VAL A 90 -12.09 -11.11 -11.06
C VAL A 90 -13.38 -10.41 -11.45
N GLN A 91 -13.34 -9.09 -11.63
CA GLN A 91 -14.50 -8.30 -12.04
C GLN A 91 -15.18 -8.84 -13.31
N ARG A 92 -14.40 -9.31 -14.29
CA ARG A 92 -14.93 -9.87 -15.54
C ARG A 92 -15.33 -11.34 -15.45
N ARG A 93 -14.61 -12.13 -14.66
CA ARG A 93 -14.78 -13.60 -14.62
C ARG A 93 -15.73 -14.08 -13.52
N ASN A 94 -15.72 -13.41 -12.37
CA ASN A 94 -16.48 -13.78 -11.20
C ASN A 94 -16.79 -12.55 -10.33
N PRO A 95 -17.73 -11.68 -10.74
CA PRO A 95 -18.06 -10.45 -10.01
C PRO A 95 -18.60 -10.71 -8.60
N GLU A 96 -19.25 -11.86 -8.36
CA GLU A 96 -19.75 -12.21 -7.02
C GLU A 96 -18.58 -12.48 -6.05
N LEU A 97 -17.56 -13.22 -6.50
CA LEU A 97 -16.33 -13.44 -5.74
C LEU A 97 -15.63 -12.11 -5.40
N LEU A 98 -15.62 -11.17 -6.36
CA LEU A 98 -15.07 -9.84 -6.12
C LEU A 98 -15.85 -9.11 -5.03
N LYS A 99 -17.18 -9.10 -5.14
CA LYS A 99 -18.09 -8.46 -4.20
C LYS A 99 -17.90 -9.01 -2.78
N GLN A 100 -17.77 -10.32 -2.63
CA GLN A 100 -17.50 -10.96 -1.35
C GLN A 100 -16.15 -10.53 -0.76
N TRP A 101 -15.09 -10.49 -1.57
CA TRP A 101 -13.79 -9.96 -1.15
C TRP A 101 -13.84 -8.49 -0.75
N GLU A 102 -14.61 -7.66 -1.46
CA GLU A 102 -14.85 -6.26 -1.10
C GLU A 102 -15.59 -6.12 0.22
N TYR A 103 -16.62 -6.95 0.47
CA TYR A 103 -17.34 -6.99 1.74
C TYR A 103 -16.42 -7.38 2.92
N CYS A 104 -15.42 -8.24 2.69
CA CYS A 104 -14.40 -8.58 3.68
C CYS A 104 -13.38 -7.44 3.92
N GLY A 105 -13.57 -6.25 3.37
CA GLY A 105 -12.62 -5.15 3.50
C GLY A 105 -11.41 -5.28 2.57
N GLN A 106 -11.55 -6.01 1.47
CA GLN A 106 -10.56 -6.16 0.39
C GLN A 106 -9.13 -6.51 0.88
N PRO A 107 -8.95 -7.51 1.77
CA PRO A 107 -7.67 -7.79 2.40
C PRO A 107 -6.63 -8.29 1.40
N LYS A 108 -5.39 -7.82 1.56
CA LYS A 108 -4.24 -8.12 0.70
C LYS A 108 -3.05 -8.52 1.57
N VAL A 109 -2.57 -9.76 1.41
CA VAL A 109 -1.43 -10.31 2.16
C VAL A 109 -0.26 -10.47 1.20
N VAL A 110 0.90 -9.91 1.54
CA VAL A 110 2.12 -10.03 0.74
C VAL A 110 3.08 -11.01 1.40
N LEU A 111 3.43 -12.08 0.69
CA LEU A 111 4.35 -13.13 1.12
C LEU A 111 5.61 -13.14 0.25
N LYS A 112 6.65 -13.85 0.72
CA LYS A 112 7.90 -14.03 -0.02
C LYS A 112 8.04 -15.48 -0.48
N ALA A 113 8.46 -15.68 -1.72
CA ALA A 113 8.98 -16.95 -2.23
C ALA A 113 10.50 -16.82 -2.41
N PRO A 114 11.29 -17.86 -2.09
CA PRO A 114 12.74 -17.78 -2.22
C PRO A 114 13.19 -17.67 -3.68
N ASN A 115 12.52 -18.36 -4.61
CA ASN A 115 12.87 -18.44 -6.03
C ASN A 115 11.63 -18.73 -6.91
N GLU A 116 11.84 -18.86 -8.22
CA GLU A 116 10.79 -19.15 -9.20
C GLU A 116 10.20 -20.55 -9.02
N GLU A 117 11.05 -21.54 -8.73
CA GLU A 117 10.64 -22.93 -8.57
C GLU A 117 9.63 -23.07 -7.43
N SER A 118 9.87 -22.38 -6.31
CA SER A 118 8.93 -22.35 -5.19
C SER A 118 7.62 -21.68 -5.56
N LEU A 119 7.65 -20.65 -6.41
CA LEU A 119 6.45 -19.98 -6.91
C LEU A 119 5.60 -20.92 -7.77
N VAL A 120 6.26 -21.69 -8.63
CA VAL A 120 5.62 -22.71 -9.47
C VAL A 120 5.07 -23.84 -8.61
N GLN A 121 5.79 -24.29 -7.59
CA GLN A 121 5.31 -25.31 -6.66
C GLN A 121 4.04 -24.83 -5.91
N LEU A 122 4.05 -23.62 -5.38
CA LEU A 122 2.89 -23.02 -4.70
C LEU A 122 1.66 -22.96 -5.63
N LEU A 123 1.87 -22.70 -6.93
CA LEU A 123 0.82 -22.76 -7.93
C LEU A 123 0.28 -24.18 -8.13
N VAL A 124 1.15 -25.18 -8.21
CA VAL A 124 0.74 -26.59 -8.34
C VAL A 124 -0.10 -27.00 -7.13
N ASP A 125 0.39 -26.72 -5.94
CA ASP A 125 -0.28 -27.06 -4.69
C ASP A 125 -1.64 -26.35 -4.58
N ALA A 126 -1.70 -25.05 -4.90
CA ALA A 126 -2.95 -24.30 -4.90
C ALA A 126 -3.97 -24.80 -5.93
N LYS A 127 -3.53 -25.35 -7.05
CA LYS A 127 -4.41 -26.01 -8.04
C LYS A 127 -4.98 -27.31 -7.49
N GLN A 128 -4.14 -28.13 -6.86
CA GLN A 128 -4.55 -29.39 -6.25
C GLN A 128 -5.56 -29.17 -5.12
N LEU A 129 -5.38 -28.12 -4.32
CA LEU A 129 -6.27 -27.76 -3.23
C LEU A 129 -7.56 -27.02 -3.67
N GLY A 130 -7.76 -26.79 -4.97
CA GLY A 130 -8.93 -26.05 -5.47
C GLY A 130 -8.98 -24.57 -5.07
N LEU A 131 -7.90 -24.03 -4.50
CA LEU A 131 -7.76 -22.63 -4.07
C LEU A 131 -7.58 -21.67 -5.26
N THR A 132 -7.50 -22.23 -6.47
CA THR A 132 -7.24 -21.53 -7.72
C THR A 132 -8.53 -20.99 -8.34
N LYS A 133 -9.28 -20.15 -7.60
CA LYS A 133 -10.51 -19.54 -8.14
C LYS A 133 -10.23 -18.47 -9.19
N LEU A 134 -9.07 -17.82 -9.08
CA LEU A 134 -8.63 -16.86 -10.08
C LEU A 134 -7.13 -16.94 -10.26
N PHE A 135 -6.67 -18.00 -10.95
CA PHE A 135 -5.35 -17.95 -11.57
C PHE A 135 -5.39 -16.85 -12.61
N ALA A 136 -4.84 -15.71 -12.21
CA ALA A 136 -4.58 -14.63 -13.10
C ALA A 136 -3.52 -15.16 -14.08
N SER A 137 -3.95 -15.51 -15.28
CA SER A 137 -3.09 -15.74 -16.45
C SER A 137 -2.44 -14.41 -16.85
N LEU A 138 -1.73 -13.79 -15.89
CA LEU A 138 -1.13 -12.47 -15.99
C LEU A 138 0.29 -12.53 -16.54
N LEU A 139 0.89 -13.71 -16.61
CA LEU A 139 2.18 -13.86 -17.29
C LEU A 139 2.08 -13.51 -18.78
N LYS A 140 0.95 -13.76 -19.45
CA LYS A 140 0.86 -13.58 -20.92
C LYS A 140 0.68 -12.13 -21.39
N HIS A 141 0.20 -11.22 -20.54
CA HIS A 141 -0.11 -9.83 -20.94
C HIS A 141 0.74 -8.79 -20.21
N TRP A 142 1.66 -9.22 -19.36
CA TRP A 142 2.55 -8.29 -18.67
C TRP A 142 3.75 -7.95 -19.57
N PRO A 143 4.18 -6.67 -19.65
CA PRO A 143 5.46 -6.32 -20.24
C PRO A 143 6.58 -7.25 -19.73
N ALA A 144 7.44 -7.72 -20.63
CA ALA A 144 8.45 -8.74 -20.34
C ALA A 144 9.36 -8.39 -19.16
N GLU A 145 9.59 -7.10 -18.90
CA GLU A 145 10.37 -6.59 -17.76
C GLU A 145 9.78 -6.90 -16.37
N PHE A 146 8.57 -7.44 -16.30
CA PHE A 146 7.88 -7.78 -15.07
C PHE A 146 7.28 -9.20 -15.10
N GLN A 147 7.47 -9.95 -16.19
CA GLN A 147 7.16 -11.37 -16.21
C GLN A 147 8.08 -12.10 -15.22
N GLY A 148 7.50 -12.76 -14.21
CA GLY A 148 8.25 -13.60 -13.28
C GLY A 148 8.58 -12.99 -11.92
N PHE A 149 8.06 -11.81 -11.55
CA PHE A 149 8.37 -11.18 -10.24
C PHE A 149 7.32 -11.44 -9.15
N ILE A 150 6.04 -11.61 -9.51
CA ILE A 150 4.90 -11.72 -8.58
C ILE A 150 3.91 -12.79 -9.02
N PHE A 151 3.43 -13.55 -8.04
CA PHE A 151 2.29 -14.46 -8.13
C PHE A 151 1.10 -13.89 -7.37
N VAL A 152 -0.11 -13.98 -7.93
CA VAL A 152 -1.33 -13.49 -7.30
C VAL A 152 -2.35 -14.61 -7.21
N GLN A 153 -2.87 -14.82 -6.01
CA GLN A 153 -3.94 -15.77 -5.77
C GLN A 153 -5.03 -15.11 -4.93
N LEU A 154 -6.27 -15.12 -5.42
CA LEU A 154 -7.43 -14.79 -4.59
C LEU A 154 -7.97 -16.10 -4.02
N THR A 155 -7.95 -16.23 -2.69
CA THR A 155 -8.25 -17.49 -1.99
C THR A 155 -9.30 -17.27 -0.90
N LEU A 156 -10.21 -18.24 -0.77
CA LEU A 156 -11.04 -18.46 0.41
C LEU A 156 -10.17 -19.21 1.42
N VAL A 157 -9.95 -18.63 2.61
CA VAL A 157 -9.48 -19.39 3.77
C VAL A 157 -10.51 -19.21 4.88
#